data_AF-A0A067D8V4-F1
#
_entry.id   AF-A0A067D8V4-F1
#
_cell.length_a   1.000
_cell.length_b   1.000
_cell.length_c   1.000
_cell.angle_alpha   90.00
_cell.angle_beta   90.00
_cell.angle_gamma   90.00
#
_symmetry.space_group_name_H-M   'P 1'
#
loop_
_entity.id
_entity.type
_entity.pdbx_description
1 polymer ?
#
loop_
_entity_poly.entity_id
_entity_poly.type
_entity_poly.pdbx_seq_one_letter_code
_entity_poly.pdbx_strand_id
1 'polypeptide(L)'
;MNIEELEQEEQDGETPDPLIPPAKITKEERMEWFRKKLPDLEVLKSTNLSRAFHDRVVKFSRNQCAIQFFMIWFSPARTFGPRDFLAVETLMKANPHSCLVIISRSLDTRRGDKILKALLDRGFKILAVTPDLASLVKDTPAETWLKKIKN
;
A
#
# COMPACT_ATOMS: atom_id res chain seq x y z
N MET A 1 2.11 -15.39 13.59
CA MET A 1 2.02 -14.65 12.31
C MET A 1 2.05 -15.72 11.23
N ASN A 2 0.91 -16.01 10.61
CA ASN A 2 0.79 -17.14 9.70
C ASN A 2 1.55 -16.81 8.41
N ILE A 3 2.50 -17.65 8.04
CA ILE A 3 3.42 -17.44 6.91
C ILE A 3 2.68 -17.48 5.56
N GLU A 4 1.49 -18.10 5.54
CA GLU A 4 0.60 -18.25 4.39
C GLU A 4 -0.01 -16.92 3.88
N GLU A 5 -0.13 -15.88 4.72
CA GLU A 5 -0.65 -14.59 4.25
C GLU A 5 0.40 -13.72 3.55
N LEU A 6 1.67 -14.13 3.63
CA LEU A 6 2.76 -13.57 2.82
C LEU A 6 2.86 -14.29 1.45
N GLU A 7 1.98 -15.24 1.14
CA GLU A 7 2.06 -16.11 -0.05
C GLU A 7 1.20 -15.67 -1.23
N GLN A 8 0.54 -14.51 -1.17
CA GLN A 8 0.00 -13.91 -2.38
C GLN A 8 1.15 -13.31 -3.21
N GLU A 9 1.85 -14.17 -3.95
CA GLU A 9 2.59 -13.74 -5.12
C GLU A 9 1.59 -13.07 -6.06
N GLU A 10 1.75 -11.76 -6.32
CA GLU A 10 1.09 -11.11 -7.46
C GLU A 10 1.42 -11.94 -8.70
N GLN A 11 0.44 -12.72 -9.16
CA GLN A 11 0.55 -13.63 -10.27
C GLN A 11 1.10 -12.88 -11.48
N ASP A 12 2.10 -13.47 -12.15
CA ASP A 12 2.91 -12.89 -13.24
C ASP A 12 2.13 -12.66 -14.56
N GLY A 13 0.79 -12.61 -14.49
CA GLY A 13 -0.09 -12.39 -15.61
C GLY A 13 -0.41 -10.90 -15.83
N GLU A 14 -0.70 -10.56 -17.08
CA GLU A 14 -1.33 -9.32 -17.51
C GLU A 14 -2.75 -9.16 -16.94
N THR A 15 -2.99 -9.32 -15.63
CA THR A 15 -4.25 -8.88 -15.06
C THR A 15 -4.29 -7.36 -15.20
N PRO A 16 -5.21 -6.82 -16.04
CA PRO A 16 -5.35 -5.39 -16.16
C PRO A 16 -5.65 -4.83 -14.78
N ASP A 17 -5.09 -3.67 -14.45
CA ASP A 17 -5.42 -2.99 -13.20
C ASP A 17 -6.95 -2.93 -13.09
N PRO A 18 -7.54 -3.43 -11.98
CA PRO A 18 -9.00 -3.50 -11.81
C PRO A 18 -9.67 -2.12 -11.86
N LEU A 19 -8.91 -1.03 -11.90
CA LEU A 19 -9.37 0.35 -12.10
C LEU A 19 -9.36 0.79 -13.56
N ILE A 20 -8.88 -0.03 -14.50
CA ILE A 20 -8.91 0.27 -15.93
C ILE A 20 -10.21 -0.29 -16.54
N PRO A 21 -11.15 0.58 -16.95
CA PRO A 21 -12.38 0.15 -17.59
C PRO A 21 -12.12 -0.36 -19.02
N PRO A 22 -13.04 -1.16 -19.58
CA PRO A 22 -13.01 -1.56 -20.98
C PRO A 22 -12.91 -0.36 -21.93
N ALA A 23 -12.21 -0.54 -23.05
CA ALA A 23 -12.12 0.49 -24.09
C ALA A 23 -13.48 0.69 -24.78
N LYS A 24 -13.71 1.90 -25.31
CA LYS A 24 -14.87 2.26 -26.17
C LYS A 24 -16.25 2.14 -25.49
N ILE A 25 -16.34 2.45 -24.21
CA ILE A 25 -17.62 2.56 -23.49
C ILE A 25 -18.01 4.02 -23.25
N THR A 26 -19.31 4.29 -23.14
CA THR A 26 -19.85 5.60 -22.75
C THR A 26 -19.50 5.94 -21.30
N LYS A 27 -19.73 7.20 -20.90
CA LYS A 27 -19.48 7.64 -19.52
C LYS A 27 -20.39 6.91 -18.54
N GLU A 28 -21.64 6.70 -18.91
CA GLU A 28 -22.68 6.06 -18.09
C GLU A 28 -22.33 4.59 -17.86
N GLU A 29 -21.96 3.86 -18.93
CA GLU A 29 -21.51 2.48 -18.84
C GLU A 29 -20.22 2.34 -18.01
N ARG A 30 -19.30 3.31 -18.13
CA ARG A 30 -18.08 3.35 -17.32
C ARG A 30 -18.39 3.50 -15.84
N MET A 31 -19.32 4.39 -15.48
CA MET A 31 -19.73 4.58 -14.08
C MET A 31 -20.39 3.32 -13.50
N GLU A 32 -21.24 2.66 -14.29
CA GLU A 32 -21.90 1.41 -13.89
C GLU A 32 -20.90 0.26 -13.72
N TRP A 33 -19.93 0.14 -14.64
CA TRP A 33 -18.84 -0.82 -14.52
C TRP A 33 -18.02 -0.60 -13.25
N PHE A 34 -17.64 0.65 -12.94
CA PHE A 34 -16.90 0.97 -11.72
C PHE A 34 -17.68 0.61 -10.46
N ARG A 35 -18.98 0.93 -10.39
CA ARG A 35 -19.82 0.56 -9.24
C ARG A 35 -19.84 -0.94 -9.00
N LYS A 36 -19.92 -1.74 -10.08
CA LYS A 36 -19.88 -3.21 -9.99
C LYS A 36 -18.52 -3.74 -9.54
N LYS A 37 -17.42 -3.09 -9.93
CA LYS A 37 -16.06 -3.52 -9.60
C LYS A 37 -15.55 -3.03 -8.25
N LEU A 38 -16.12 -1.96 -7.72
CA LEU A 38 -15.62 -1.33 -6.51
C LEU A 38 -15.59 -2.28 -5.29
N PRO A 39 -16.62 -3.10 -5.02
CA PRO A 39 -16.59 -4.07 -3.91
C PRO A 39 -15.50 -5.14 -4.03
N ASP A 40 -15.05 -5.45 -5.25
CA ASP A 40 -14.03 -6.46 -5.51
C ASP A 40 -12.61 -5.95 -5.21
N LEU A 41 -12.42 -4.63 -5.16
CA LEU A 41 -11.11 -4.01 -4.96
C LEU A 41 -10.50 -4.42 -3.63
N GLU A 42 -9.32 -5.03 -3.71
CA GLU A 42 -8.63 -5.54 -2.54
C GLU A 42 -8.27 -4.46 -1.52
N VAL A 43 -8.04 -3.23 -1.97
CA VAL A 43 -7.75 -2.08 -1.10
C VAL A 43 -8.90 -1.77 -0.14
N LEU A 44 -10.13 -2.15 -0.49
CA LEU A 44 -11.31 -1.95 0.37
C LEU A 44 -11.53 -3.10 1.37
N LYS A 45 -10.85 -4.24 1.18
CA LYS A 45 -11.01 -5.45 1.99
C LYS A 45 -10.12 -5.37 3.23
N SER A 46 -10.73 -5.58 4.40
CA SER A 46 -9.99 -5.71 5.65
C SER A 46 -9.47 -7.14 5.78
N THR A 47 -8.16 -7.32 5.59
CA THR A 47 -7.44 -8.59 5.77
C THR A 47 -6.71 -8.61 7.10
N ASN A 48 -6.26 -9.77 7.57
CA ASN A 48 -5.41 -9.87 8.76
C ASN A 48 -4.16 -8.99 8.66
N LEU A 49 -3.51 -8.96 7.49
CA LEU A 49 -2.37 -8.10 7.21
C LEU A 49 -2.70 -6.61 7.40
N SER A 50 -3.82 -6.16 6.82
CA SER A 50 -4.25 -4.76 6.94
C SER A 50 -4.67 -4.40 8.37
N ARG A 51 -5.33 -5.31 9.11
CA ARG A 51 -5.73 -5.07 10.50
C ARG A 51 -4.53 -4.88 11.43
N ALA A 52 -3.39 -5.47 11.10
CA ALA A 52 -2.12 -5.28 11.81
C ALA A 52 -1.43 -3.93 11.48
N PHE A 53 -2.00 -3.09 10.60
CA PHE A 53 -1.41 -1.82 10.16
C PHE A 53 -0.97 -0.95 11.34
N HIS A 54 -1.88 -0.66 12.27
CA HIS A 54 -1.61 0.25 13.38
C HIS A 54 -0.47 -0.28 14.26
N ASP A 55 -0.56 -1.56 14.66
CA ASP A 55 0.43 -2.18 15.52
C ASP A 55 1.80 -2.26 14.86
N ARG A 56 1.86 -2.55 13.55
CA ARG A 56 3.11 -2.57 12.78
C ARG A 56 3.77 -1.19 12.72
N VAL A 57 2.99 -0.15 12.43
CA VAL A 57 3.50 1.24 12.38
C VAL A 57 3.98 1.68 13.76
N VAL A 58 3.17 1.48 14.81
CA VAL A 58 3.54 1.85 16.19
C VAL A 58 4.80 1.10 16.64
N LYS A 59 4.88 -0.21 16.39
CA LYS A 59 6.06 -1.03 16.75
C LYS A 59 7.32 -0.54 16.03
N PHE A 60 7.20 -0.15 14.77
CA PHE A 60 8.32 0.36 13.98
C PHE A 60 8.78 1.75 14.42
N SER A 61 7.85 2.65 14.73
CA SER A 61 8.18 4.03 15.13
C SER A 61 8.67 4.15 16.57
N ARG A 62 8.31 3.23 17.48
CA ARG A 62 8.65 3.31 18.92
C ARG A 62 10.16 3.37 19.15
N ASN A 63 10.64 4.52 19.63
CA ASN A 63 12.01 4.77 20.09
C ASN A 63 13.11 4.51 19.03
N GLN A 64 12.75 4.42 17.74
CA GLN A 64 13.72 4.08 16.69
C GLN A 64 14.24 5.30 15.91
N CYS A 65 13.45 6.39 15.82
CA CYS A 65 13.71 7.49 14.88
C CYS A 65 13.35 8.86 15.47
N ALA A 66 14.12 9.89 15.10
CA ALA A 66 13.86 11.28 15.46
C ALA A 66 12.79 11.93 14.57
N ILE A 67 12.70 11.49 13.31
CA ILE A 67 11.74 11.98 12.32
C ILE A 67 11.03 10.79 11.69
N GLN A 68 9.71 10.89 11.52
CA GLN A 68 8.89 9.88 10.86
C GLN A 68 8.34 10.43 9.55
N PHE A 69 8.76 9.86 8.43
CA PHE A 69 8.20 10.13 7.11
C PHE A 69 7.11 9.11 6.76
N PHE A 70 6.14 9.57 5.97
CA PHE A 70 5.12 8.75 5.37
C PHE A 70 5.12 8.99 3.85
N MET A 71 5.07 7.91 3.09
CA MET A 71 4.95 7.92 1.63
C MET A 71 3.80 7.01 1.23
N ILE A 72 3.08 7.37 0.17
CA ILE A 72 2.00 6.54 -0.38
C ILE A 72 2.49 5.94 -1.70
N TRP A 73 2.30 4.63 -1.88
CA TRP A 73 2.59 3.93 -3.13
C TRP A 73 1.42 3.02 -3.52
N PHE A 74 0.60 3.49 -4.46
CA PHE A 74 -0.57 2.77 -4.97
C PHE A 74 -0.33 2.04 -6.30
N SER A 75 0.84 2.20 -6.90
CA SER A 75 1.20 1.51 -8.14
C SER A 75 1.62 0.04 -7.88
N PRO A 76 1.57 -0.84 -8.88
CA PRO A 76 2.11 -2.19 -8.75
C PRO A 76 3.58 -2.19 -8.34
N ALA A 77 4.01 -3.15 -7.51
CA ALA A 77 5.37 -3.19 -6.97
C ALA A 77 6.42 -3.22 -8.09
N ARG A 78 6.13 -3.92 -9.20
CA ARG A 78 6.99 -4.01 -10.39
C ARG A 78 7.33 -2.66 -11.05
N THR A 79 6.53 -1.63 -10.77
CA THR A 79 6.75 -0.28 -11.31
C THR A 79 7.60 0.60 -10.41
N PHE A 80 7.94 0.13 -9.20
CA PHE A 80 8.86 0.82 -8.30
C PHE A 80 10.27 0.77 -8.89
N GLY A 81 10.68 1.88 -9.50
CA GLY A 81 11.83 1.91 -10.39
C GLY A 81 13.02 2.68 -9.83
N PRO A 82 14.04 2.93 -10.68
CA PRO A 82 15.24 3.67 -10.28
C PRO A 82 14.95 5.07 -9.76
N ARG A 83 13.92 5.75 -10.28
CA ARG A 83 13.53 7.10 -9.83
C ARG A 83 12.99 7.08 -8.40
N ASP A 84 12.11 6.14 -8.10
CA ASP A 84 11.48 6.01 -6.78
C ASP A 84 12.52 5.55 -5.75
N PHE A 85 13.39 4.62 -6.14
CA PHE A 85 14.54 4.22 -5.35
C PHE A 85 15.43 5.41 -5.00
N LEU A 86 15.81 6.23 -5.99
CA LEU A 86 16.67 7.39 -5.77
C LEU A 86 16.00 8.44 -4.87
N ALA A 87 14.69 8.64 -5.02
CA ALA A 87 13.93 9.56 -4.18
C ALA A 87 13.94 9.12 -2.71
N VAL A 88 13.66 7.83 -2.44
CA VAL A 88 13.72 7.26 -1.10
C VAL A 88 15.14 7.32 -0.54
N GLU A 89 16.14 6.89 -1.32
CA GLU A 89 17.53 6.93 -0.90
C GLU A 89 17.98 8.35 -0.52
N THR A 90 17.66 9.34 -1.35
CA THR A 90 18.05 10.73 -1.11
C THR A 90 17.40 11.26 0.17
N LEU A 91 16.11 10.98 0.38
CA LEU A 91 15.39 11.36 1.60
C LEU A 91 16.07 10.78 2.85
N MET A 92 16.40 9.48 2.83
CA MET A 92 16.99 8.81 3.98
C MET A 92 18.44 9.25 4.22
N LYS A 93 19.23 9.50 3.17
CA LYS A 93 20.60 10.05 3.29
C LYS A 93 20.60 11.46 3.90
N ALA A 94 19.66 12.30 3.49
CA ALA A 94 19.51 13.64 4.06
C ALA A 94 19.01 13.62 5.52
N ASN A 95 18.40 12.52 5.96
CA ASN A 95 17.82 12.38 7.29
C ASN A 95 18.25 11.06 7.96
N PRO A 96 19.51 10.92 8.42
CA PRO A 96 20.08 9.65 8.88
C PRO A 96 19.36 8.99 10.08
N HIS A 97 18.65 9.79 10.89
CA HIS A 97 17.88 9.32 12.05
C HIS A 97 16.38 9.25 11.79
N SER A 98 15.97 9.19 10.52
CA SER A 98 14.56 9.09 10.14
C SER A 98 14.10 7.65 9.90
N CYS A 99 12.79 7.46 10.02
CA CYS A 99 12.06 6.27 9.62
C CYS A 99 11.16 6.64 8.45
N LEU A 100 10.99 5.73 7.49
CA LEU A 100 10.01 5.87 6.40
C LEU A 100 8.98 4.76 6.49
N VAL A 101 7.70 5.13 6.60
CA VAL A 101 6.58 4.22 6.39
C VAL A 101 6.02 4.43 4.99
N ILE A 102 6.07 3.39 4.17
CA ILE A 102 5.46 3.35 2.84
C ILE A 102 4.10 2.67 2.96
N ILE A 103 3.03 3.45 2.81
CA ILE A 103 1.67 2.97 2.77
C ILE A 103 1.45 2.36 1.38
N SER A 104 1.48 1.03 1.31
CA SER A 104 1.39 0.30 0.05
C SER A 104 1.02 -1.15 0.26
N ARG A 105 -0.01 -1.61 -0.43
CA ARG A 105 -0.36 -3.04 -0.48
C ARG A 105 0.63 -3.82 -1.34
N SER A 106 0.99 -3.29 -2.51
CA SER A 106 1.85 -4.00 -3.46
C SER A 106 3.29 -4.16 -2.93
N LEU A 107 3.81 -3.16 -2.21
CA LEU A 107 5.13 -3.24 -1.58
C LEU A 107 5.13 -3.97 -0.22
N ASP A 108 3.98 -4.22 0.40
CA ASP A 108 3.84 -5.03 1.62
C ASP A 108 3.62 -6.52 1.27
N THR A 109 4.52 -7.03 0.42
CA THR A 109 4.53 -8.40 -0.11
C THR A 109 5.97 -8.92 -0.16
N ARG A 110 6.17 -10.24 -0.32
CA ARG A 110 7.52 -10.81 -0.52
C ARG A 110 8.28 -10.18 -1.71
N ARG A 111 7.56 -9.79 -2.77
CA ARG A 111 8.15 -9.09 -3.92
C ARG A 111 8.56 -7.67 -3.54
N GLY A 112 7.69 -6.96 -2.84
CA GLY A 112 7.99 -5.64 -2.28
C GLY A 112 9.20 -5.66 -1.38
N ASP A 113 9.31 -6.65 -0.49
CA ASP A 113 10.47 -6.87 0.37
C ASP A 113 11.75 -7.07 -0.45
N LYS A 114 11.72 -7.87 -1.52
CA LYS A 114 12.87 -8.03 -2.44
C LYS A 114 13.27 -6.72 -3.12
N ILE A 115 12.30 -5.89 -3.51
CA ILE A 115 12.55 -4.57 -4.12
C ILE A 115 13.19 -3.61 -3.10
N LEU A 116 12.63 -3.55 -1.89
CA LEU A 116 13.09 -2.64 -0.84
C LEU A 116 14.38 -3.12 -0.16
N LYS A 117 14.75 -4.40 -0.32
CA LYS A 117 15.96 -4.99 0.27
C LYS A 117 17.22 -4.17 0.01
N ALA A 118 17.39 -3.64 -1.21
CA ALA A 118 18.56 -2.83 -1.55
C ALA A 118 18.67 -1.50 -0.77
N LEU A 119 17.56 -0.98 -0.23
CA LEU A 119 17.53 0.17 0.67
C LEU A 119 17.74 -0.27 2.12
N LEU A 120 17.10 -1.37 2.53
CA LEU A 120 17.21 -1.94 3.88
C LEU A 120 18.64 -2.39 4.19
N ASP A 121 19.31 -3.03 3.23
CA ASP A 121 20.70 -3.49 3.35
C ASP A 121 21.70 -2.32 3.52
N ARG A 122 21.29 -1.09 3.21
CA ARG A 122 22.06 0.14 3.49
C ARG A 122 21.85 0.68 4.91
N GLY A 123 21.05 0.00 5.72
CA GLY A 123 20.70 0.40 7.09
C GLY A 123 19.58 1.43 7.17
N PHE A 124 18.90 1.77 6.07
CA PHE A 124 17.75 2.66 6.12
C PHE A 124 16.56 1.98 6.80
N LYS A 125 15.90 2.72 7.69
CA LYS A 125 14.72 2.26 8.40
C LYS A 125 13.48 2.52 7.55
N ILE A 126 13.02 1.49 6.85
CA ILE A 126 11.87 1.56 5.95
C ILE A 126 10.90 0.43 6.30
N LEU A 127 9.61 0.74 6.35
CA LEU A 127 8.52 -0.21 6.52
C LEU A 127 7.50 0.00 5.41
N ALA A 128 7.27 -1.00 4.57
CA ALA A 128 6.06 -1.07 3.76
C ALA A 128 4.92 -1.66 4.59
N VAL A 129 3.72 -1.09 4.49
CA VAL A 129 2.55 -1.56 5.25
C VAL A 129 1.27 -1.33 4.47
N THR A 130 0.41 -2.36 4.46
CA THR A 130 -0.93 -2.32 3.88
C THR A 130 -1.87 -1.58 4.85
N PRO A 131 -2.52 -0.47 4.44
CA PRO A 131 -3.49 0.20 5.29
C PRO A 131 -4.79 -0.60 5.41
N ASP A 132 -5.41 -0.60 6.59
CA ASP A 132 -6.82 -0.95 6.73
C ASP A 132 -7.68 0.31 6.63
N LEU A 133 -8.31 0.49 5.47
CA LEU A 133 -9.13 1.69 5.22
C LEU A 133 -10.24 1.85 6.25
N ALA A 134 -10.86 0.75 6.68
CA ALA A 134 -11.93 0.79 7.69
C ALA A 134 -11.42 1.39 9.01
N SER A 135 -10.24 0.96 9.47
CA SER A 135 -9.60 1.55 10.66
C SER A 135 -9.15 3.00 10.44
N LEU A 136 -8.67 3.36 9.24
CA LEU A 136 -8.20 4.73 8.95
C LEU A 136 -9.33 5.76 8.95
N VAL A 137 -10.51 5.40 8.44
CA VAL A 137 -11.63 6.34 8.34
C VAL A 137 -12.56 6.30 9.56
N LYS A 138 -12.34 5.37 10.49
CA LYS A 138 -13.18 5.20 11.67
C LYS A 138 -13.30 6.51 12.45
N ASP A 139 -14.52 6.85 12.88
CA ASP A 139 -14.82 8.07 13.63
C ASP A 139 -14.50 9.37 12.85
N THR A 140 -14.35 9.28 11.52
CA THR A 140 -14.20 10.44 10.62
C THR A 140 -15.42 10.56 9.70
N PRO A 141 -15.68 11.75 9.10
CA PRO A 141 -16.72 11.90 8.08
C PRO A 141 -16.59 10.93 6.90
N ALA A 142 -15.38 10.44 6.62
CA ALA A 142 -15.12 9.49 5.54
C ALA A 142 -15.64 8.07 5.84
N GLU A 143 -15.97 7.73 7.09
CA GLU A 143 -16.54 6.42 7.44
C GLU A 143 -17.87 6.18 6.72
N THR A 144 -18.74 7.20 6.72
CA THR A 144 -20.04 7.12 6.06
C THR A 144 -19.88 7.03 4.54
N TRP A 145 -18.89 7.73 3.98
CA TRP A 145 -18.55 7.62 2.56
C TRP A 145 -18.08 6.21 2.20
N LEU A 146 -17.18 5.61 3.00
CA LEU A 146 -16.69 4.25 2.75
C LEU A 146 -17.82 3.22 2.81
N LYS A 147 -18.78 3.38 3.72
CA LYS A 147 -19.98 2.52 3.78
C LYS A 147 -20.85 2.66 2.52
N LYS A 148 -21.01 3.87 2.00
CA LYS A 148 -21.82 4.16 0.80
C LYS A 148 -21.23 3.61 -0.50
N ILE A 149 -19.90 3.50 -0.60
CA ILE A 149 -19.28 2.99 -1.83
C ILE A 149 -19.18 1.46 -1.82
N LYS A 150 -19.21 0.83 -0.64
CA LYS A 150 -19.23 -0.64 -0.50
C LYS A 150 -20.60 -1.27 -0.74
N ASN A 151 -21.68 -0.48 -0.65
CA ASN A 151 -23.08 -0.89 -0.79
C ASN A 151 -23.67 -0.31 -2.08
#